data_AF-A0A9Q0ZZT0-F1
#
_entry.id   AF-A0A9Q0ZZT0-F1
#
_cell.length_a   1.000
_cell.length_b   1.000
_cell.length_c   1.000
_cell.angle_alpha   90.00
_cell.angle_beta   90.00
_cell.angle_gamma   90.00
#
_symmetry.space_group_name_H-M   'P 1'
#
loop_
_entity.id
_entity.type
_entity.pdbx_description
1 polymer ?
#
loop_
_entity_poly.entity_id
_entity_poly.type
_entity_poly.pdbx_seq_one_letter_code
_entity_poly.pdbx_strand_id
1 'polypeptide(L)'
;MEKKKIDEYEPGPLPSPRPLDRFGFVKQEVNNSPHGLTKGKSAYEFEREERRVRKWRKMIGVGGSEWKHYVQRNPRVVKRCIRKGVPDCLRGLVWQLISGSRDILLMNPGVYE
;
A
#
# COMPACT_ATOMS: atom_id res chain seq x y z
N MET A 1 -43.67 -37.91 26.44
CA MET A 1 -42.93 -37.36 25.29
C MET A 1 -42.73 -35.88 25.54
N GLU A 2 -41.53 -35.51 26.01
CA GLU A 2 -41.17 -34.11 26.28
C GLU A 2 -40.76 -33.42 24.97
N LYS A 3 -41.39 -32.29 24.66
CA LYS A 3 -41.01 -31.46 23.52
C LYS A 3 -39.86 -30.53 23.94
N LYS A 4 -38.68 -30.76 23.37
CA LYS A 4 -37.51 -29.90 23.53
C LYS A 4 -37.80 -28.50 22.95
N LYS A 5 -37.62 -27.49 23.79
CA LYS A 5 -37.66 -26.06 23.44
C LYS A 5 -36.42 -25.75 22.60
N ILE A 6 -36.61 -25.28 21.38
CA ILE A 6 -35.55 -24.76 20.52
C ILE A 6 -35.28 -23.33 21.01
N ASP A 7 -34.08 -23.07 21.52
CA ASP A 7 -33.62 -21.72 21.82
C ASP A 7 -33.38 -20.99 20.49
N GLU A 8 -34.18 -19.96 20.24
CA GLU A 8 -33.94 -18.95 19.21
C GLU A 8 -32.66 -18.19 19.58
N TYR A 9 -31.57 -18.46 18.85
CA TYR A 9 -30.37 -17.63 18.94
C TYR A 9 -30.61 -16.36 18.12
N GLU A 10 -31.07 -15.31 18.80
CA GLU A 10 -31.12 -13.95 18.23
C GLU A 10 -29.68 -13.44 18.06
N PRO A 11 -29.19 -13.21 16.82
CA PRO A 11 -27.89 -12.58 16.64
C PRO A 11 -28.02 -11.12 17.09
N GLY A 12 -27.42 -10.79 18.23
CA GLY A 12 -27.35 -9.42 18.73
C GLY A 12 -26.81 -8.44 17.69
N PRO A 13 -27.03 -7.12 17.87
CA PRO A 13 -26.73 -6.12 16.86
C PRO A 13 -25.27 -6.23 16.38
N LEU A 14 -25.08 -6.46 15.07
CA LEU A 14 -23.76 -6.48 14.47
C LEU A 14 -23.05 -5.16 14.79
N PRO A 15 -21.81 -5.17 15.31
CA PRO A 15 -21.08 -3.95 15.55
C PRO A 15 -20.97 -3.18 14.23
N SER A 16 -21.30 -1.88 14.26
CA SER A 16 -21.17 -0.98 13.11
C SER A 16 -19.82 -1.20 12.43
N PRO A 17 -19.77 -1.38 11.09
CA PRO A 17 -18.54 -1.68 10.38
C PRO A 17 -17.54 -0.55 10.63
N ARG A 18 -16.54 -0.84 11.47
CA ARG A 18 -15.51 0.14 11.79
C ARG A 18 -14.79 0.51 10.50
N PRO A 19 -14.56 1.79 10.22
CA PRO A 19 -13.90 2.19 8.99
C PRO A 19 -12.51 1.54 8.93
N LEU A 20 -12.24 0.80 7.85
CA LEU A 20 -10.93 0.20 7.58
C LEU A 20 -10.05 1.20 6.81
N ASP A 21 -8.73 1.08 6.97
CA ASP A 21 -7.76 1.75 6.13
C ASP A 21 -7.54 0.99 4.81
N ARG A 22 -6.63 1.49 3.97
CA ARG A 22 -6.35 0.89 2.66
C ARG A 22 -5.66 -0.49 2.74
N PHE A 23 -5.19 -0.86 3.92
CA PHE A 23 -4.49 -2.12 4.19
C PHE A 23 -5.37 -3.09 4.98
N GLY A 24 -6.62 -2.72 5.27
CA GLY A 24 -7.57 -3.56 6.00
C GLY A 24 -7.49 -3.44 7.52
N PHE A 25 -6.70 -2.49 8.05
CA PHE A 25 -6.64 -2.25 9.50
C PHE A 25 -7.77 -1.33 9.95
N VAL A 26 -8.32 -1.59 11.13
CA VAL A 26 -9.35 -0.74 11.76
C VAL A 26 -8.78 0.65 12.03
N LYS A 27 -9.39 1.70 11.47
CA LYS A 27 -9.04 3.07 11.80
C LYS A 27 -9.54 3.39 13.21
N GLN A 28 -8.64 3.78 14.08
CA GLN A 28 -9.01 4.42 15.33
C GLN A 28 -9.55 5.82 15.00
N GLU A 29 -10.76 6.13 15.45
CA GLU A 29 -11.33 7.47 15.32
C GLU A 29 -10.59 8.42 16.28
N VAL A 30 -9.48 8.98 15.81
CA VAL A 30 -8.81 10.08 16.50
C VAL A 30 -9.55 11.35 16.05
N ASN A 31 -10.18 12.05 17.00
CA ASN A 31 -11.07 13.21 16.81
C ASN A 31 -10.51 14.42 16.01
N ASN A 32 -9.34 14.33 15.36
CA ASN A 32 -8.65 15.43 14.69
C ASN A 32 -8.21 15.15 13.23
N SER A 33 -8.84 14.22 12.50
CA SER A 33 -8.50 14.00 11.08
C SER A 33 -9.57 14.56 10.13
N PRO A 34 -9.27 15.60 9.31
CA PRO A 34 -10.17 16.07 8.25
C PRO A 34 -10.17 15.12 7.03
N HIS A 35 -9.71 13.87 7.16
CA HIS A 35 -9.70 12.87 6.07
C HIS A 35 -10.68 11.71 6.32
N GLY A 36 -11.71 11.95 7.12
CA GLY A 36 -12.86 11.07 7.34
C GLY A 36 -13.88 11.07 6.20
N LEU A 37 -13.47 11.20 4.93
CA LEU A 37 -14.37 10.96 3.80
C LEU A 37 -13.83 9.82 2.94
N THR A 38 -14.48 8.67 3.08
CA THR A 38 -14.62 7.63 2.06
C THR A 38 -15.35 8.14 0.81
N LYS A 39 -15.06 9.36 0.34
CA LYS A 39 -15.40 9.79 -1.02
C LYS A 39 -14.42 9.06 -1.93
N GLY A 40 -14.94 8.29 -2.89
CA GLY A 40 -14.12 7.69 -3.95
C GLY A 40 -13.10 8.71 -4.45
N LYS A 41 -11.85 8.28 -4.64
CA LYS A 41 -10.76 9.17 -5.09
C LYS A 41 -11.29 10.01 -6.25
N SER A 42 -11.27 11.33 -6.09
CA SER A 42 -11.69 12.22 -7.18
C SER A 42 -10.85 11.88 -8.42
N ALA A 43 -11.42 12.10 -9.61
CA ALA A 43 -10.70 11.89 -10.87
C ALA A 43 -9.31 12.58 -10.85
N TYR A 44 -9.22 13.75 -10.21
CA TYR A 44 -7.98 14.48 -9.97
C TYR A 44 -6.95 13.68 -9.15
N GLU A 45 -7.36 13.08 -8.03
CA GLU A 45 -6.45 12.28 -7.19
C GLU A 45 -6.00 11.00 -7.91
N PHE A 46 -6.89 10.39 -8.68
CA PHE A 46 -6.53 9.24 -9.52
C PHE A 46 -5.49 9.63 -10.58
N GLU A 47 -5.72 10.71 -11.32
CA GLU A 47 -4.79 11.19 -12.34
C GLU A 47 -3.43 11.58 -11.74
N ARG A 48 -3.44 12.16 -10.53
CA ARG A 48 -2.23 12.48 -9.77
C ARG A 48 -1.45 11.24 -9.36
N GLU A 49 -2.11 10.20 -8.87
CA GLU A 49 -1.48 8.91 -8.54
C GLU A 49 -0.87 8.27 -9.80
N GLU A 50 -1.63 8.21 -10.88
CA GLU A 50 -1.21 7.71 -12.18
C GLU A 50 0.06 8.41 -12.69
N ARG A 51 0.12 9.74 -12.59
CA ARG A 51 1.30 10.53 -12.97
C ARG A 51 2.51 10.21 -12.09
N ARG A 52 2.30 9.94 -10.79
CA ARG A 52 3.35 9.46 -9.88
C ARG A 52 3.84 8.07 -10.28
N VAL A 53 2.93 7.14 -10.55
CA VAL A 53 3.26 5.77 -10.98
C VAL A 53 4.11 5.79 -12.25
N ARG A 54 3.72 6.55 -13.28
CA ARG A 54 4.50 6.67 -14.52
C ARG A 54 5.90 7.23 -14.28
N LYS A 55 6.01 8.28 -13.46
CA LYS A 55 7.31 8.84 -13.09
C LYS A 55 8.18 7.79 -12.40
N TRP A 56 7.63 7.06 -11.43
CA TRP A 56 8.36 6.01 -10.73
C TRP A 56 8.78 4.86 -11.66
N ARG A 57 7.90 4.40 -12.56
CA ARG A 57 8.25 3.39 -13.58
C ARG A 57 9.43 3.82 -14.44
N LYS A 58 9.48 5.09 -14.86
CA LYS A 58 10.63 5.64 -15.60
C LYS A 58 11.92 5.64 -14.78
N MET A 59 11.84 5.84 -13.46
CA MET A 59 13.00 5.86 -12.57
C MET A 59 13.56 4.46 -12.30
N ILE A 60 12.70 3.46 -12.13
CA ILE A 60 13.11 2.11 -11.74
C ILE A 60 13.34 1.17 -12.94
N GLY A 61 12.71 1.44 -14.09
CA GLY A 61 12.76 0.54 -15.24
C GLY A 61 11.92 -0.74 -15.04
N VAL A 62 12.02 -1.68 -15.97
CA VAL A 62 11.34 -2.98 -15.83
C VAL A 62 12.09 -3.79 -14.78
N GLY A 63 11.39 -4.26 -13.74
CA GLY A 63 11.99 -5.10 -12.69
C GLY A 63 13.12 -4.45 -11.88
N GLY A 64 13.35 -3.14 -12.01
CA GLY A 64 14.42 -2.42 -11.31
C GLY A 64 15.70 -2.18 -12.11
N SER A 65 15.76 -2.51 -13.40
CA SER A 65 16.98 -2.44 -14.23
C SER A 65 17.64 -1.06 -14.27
N GLU A 66 16.85 0.01 -14.29
CA GLU A 66 17.36 1.38 -14.43
C GLU A 66 17.70 2.04 -13.11
N TRP A 67 17.32 1.42 -11.99
CA TRP A 67 17.37 2.05 -10.66
C TRP A 67 18.79 2.54 -10.29
N LYS A 68 19.79 1.66 -10.39
CA LYS A 68 21.19 1.98 -9.99
C LYS A 68 21.72 3.19 -10.77
N HIS A 69 21.56 3.15 -12.09
CA HIS A 69 21.95 4.24 -13.00
C HIS A 69 21.18 5.54 -12.73
N TYR A 70 19.87 5.45 -12.52
CA TYR A 70 19.03 6.63 -12.30
C TYR A 70 19.37 7.33 -10.97
N VAL A 71 19.56 6.56 -9.89
CA VAL A 71 19.92 7.06 -8.56
C VAL A 71 21.26 7.77 -8.59
N GLN A 72 22.26 7.18 -9.25
CA GLN A 72 23.60 7.76 -9.36
C GLN A 72 23.56 9.13 -10.07
N ARG A 73 22.77 9.25 -11.15
CA ARG A 73 22.63 10.51 -11.89
C ARG A 73 21.73 11.54 -11.21
N ASN A 74 20.73 11.10 -10.45
CA ASN A 74 19.65 11.97 -9.95
C ASN A 74 19.38 11.83 -8.42
N PRO A 75 20.40 11.88 -7.55
CA PRO A 75 20.22 11.55 -6.12
C PRO A 75 19.25 12.50 -5.41
N ARG A 76 19.26 13.79 -5.74
CA ARG A 76 18.33 14.80 -5.17
C ARG A 76 16.88 14.55 -5.58
N VAL A 77 16.65 14.11 -6.81
CA VAL A 77 15.30 13.81 -7.33
C VAL A 77 14.74 12.58 -6.64
N VAL A 78 15.54 11.51 -6.52
CA VAL A 78 15.16 10.28 -5.83
C VAL A 78 14.80 10.56 -4.38
N LYS A 79 15.66 11.27 -3.64
CA LYS A 79 15.41 11.66 -2.24
C LYS A 79 14.08 12.42 -2.09
N ARG A 80 13.80 13.35 -3.01
CA ARG A 80 12.54 14.11 -3.02
C ARG A 80 11.32 13.21 -3.32
N CYS A 81 11.44 12.30 -4.27
CA CYS A 81 10.36 11.36 -4.61
C CYS A 81 10.04 10.41 -3.46
N ILE A 82 11.06 9.85 -2.79
CA ILE A 82 10.88 8.98 -1.62
C ILE A 82 10.16 9.72 -0.50
N ARG A 83 10.58 10.96 -0.20
CA ARG A 83 9.92 11.80 0.83
C ARG A 83 8.47 12.15 0.49
N LYS A 84 8.12 12.25 -0.80
CA LYS A 84 6.71 12.42 -1.24
C LYS A 84 5.90 11.11 -1.15
N GLY A 85 6.56 9.98 -1.01
CA GLY A 85 5.96 8.66 -0.95
C GLY A 85 6.07 7.87 -2.25
N VAL A 86 6.34 6.58 -2.08
CA VAL A 86 6.30 5.56 -3.14
C VAL A 86 4.83 5.16 -3.40
N PRO A 87 4.38 5.06 -4.66
CA PRO A 87 3.08 4.48 -5.01
C PRO A 87 2.94 3.07 -4.46
N ASP A 88 1.73 2.73 -3.99
CA ASP A 88 1.49 1.47 -3.28
C ASP A 88 1.82 0.25 -4.13
N CYS A 89 1.39 0.25 -5.39
CA CYS A 89 1.67 -0.80 -6.36
C CYS A 89 3.16 -0.98 -6.70
N LEU A 90 4.03 -0.05 -6.29
CA LEU A 90 5.48 -0.13 -6.51
C LEU A 90 6.27 -0.30 -5.22
N ARG A 91 5.63 -0.26 -4.04
CA ARG A 91 6.33 -0.32 -2.74
C ARG A 91 7.16 -1.58 -2.59
N GLY A 92 6.60 -2.75 -2.93
CA GLY A 92 7.30 -4.03 -2.83
C GLY A 92 8.65 -4.02 -3.54
N LEU A 93 8.65 -3.65 -4.83
CA LEU A 93 9.88 -3.58 -5.62
C LEU A 93 10.81 -2.45 -5.15
N VAL A 94 10.29 -1.23 -4.97
CA VAL A 94 11.11 -0.04 -4.66
C VAL A 94 11.78 -0.17 -3.30
N TRP A 95 11.11 -0.72 -2.29
CA TRP A 95 11.73 -0.92 -0.99
C TRP A 95 12.88 -1.93 -1.06
N GLN A 96 12.74 -3.01 -1.82
CA GLN A 96 13.85 -3.95 -2.06
C GLN A 96 15.03 -3.29 -2.79
N LEU A 97 14.75 -2.40 -3.74
CA LEU A 97 15.78 -1.67 -4.49
C LEU A 97 16.53 -0.65 -3.63
N ILE A 98 15.86 0.01 -2.68
CA ILE A 98 16.48 0.98 -1.77
C ILE A 98 17.33 0.28 -0.71
N SER A 99 16.85 -0.84 -0.16
CA SER A 99 17.57 -1.60 0.86
C SER A 99 18.73 -2.43 0.31
N GLY A 100 18.76 -2.66 -1.01
CA GLY A 100 19.68 -3.61 -1.65
C GLY A 100 19.23 -5.06 -1.54
N SER A 101 18.09 -5.34 -0.89
CA SER A 101 17.61 -6.72 -0.72
C SER A 101 17.21 -7.37 -2.06
N ARG A 102 16.95 -6.57 -3.11
CA ARG A 102 16.68 -7.12 -4.45
C ARG A 102 17.86 -7.90 -5.00
N ASP A 103 19.08 -7.40 -4.80
CA ASP A 103 20.29 -8.09 -5.26
C ASP A 103 20.48 -9.40 -4.49
N ILE A 104 20.27 -9.37 -3.16
CA ILE A 104 20.36 -10.56 -2.29
C ILE A 104 19.33 -11.63 -2.70
N LEU A 105 18.08 -11.22 -2.96
CA LEU A 105 17.02 -12.11 -3.45
C LEU A 105 17.42 -12.80 -4.77
N LEU A 106 17.96 -12.03 -5.72
CA LEU A 106 18.34 -12.56 -7.03
C LEU A 106 19.61 -13.44 -6.99
N MET A 107 20.50 -13.20 -6.05
CA MET A 107 21.71 -14.02 -5.85
C MET A 107 21.44 -15.36 -5.16
N ASN A 108 20.29 -15.54 -4.52
CA ASN A 108 19.95 -16.73 -3.74
C ASN A 108 18.57 -17.30 -4.14
N PRO A 109 18.48 -17.95 -5.32
CA PRO A 109 17.23 -18.52 -5.81
C PRO A 109 16.67 -19.55 -4.82
N GLY A 110 15.36 -19.51 -4.54
CA GLY A 110 14.68 -20.46 -3.65
C GLY A 110 14.91 -20.28 -2.14
N VAL A 111 15.64 -19.26 -1.70
CA VAL A 111 15.92 -19.04 -0.26
C VAL A 111 14.88 -18.14 0.42
N TYR A 112 14.31 -17.19 -0.32
CA TYR A 112 13.47 -16.11 0.22
C TYR A 112 12.06 -16.07 -0.41
N GLU A 113 11.62 -17.19 -0.97
CA GLU A 113 10.30 -17.40 -1.58
C GLU A 113 9.27 -17.84 -0.53
#